data_AF-A0A1Q3HNP1-F1
#
_entry.id   AF-A0A1Q3HNP1-F1
#
_cell.length_a   1.000
_cell.length_b   1.000
_cell.length_c   1.000
_cell.angle_alpha   90.00
_cell.angle_beta   90.00
_cell.angle_gamma   90.00
#
_symmetry.space_group_name_H-M   'P 1'
#
loop_
_entity.id
_entity.type
_entity.pdbx_description
1 polymer ?
#
loop_
_entity_poly.entity_id
_entity_poly.type
_entity_poly.pdbx_seq_one_letter_code
_entity_poly.pdbx_strand_id
1 'polypeptide(L)'
;MDPTPELSTPETIQQRSGYQSLQPVKRPEYWGVDLDPSRRPGVPMEREPQPFPNTRYPPERQPGKPAVPMHGRSNKEMPPVFGTATPLKGLSGMIRRYAYQLPDHYPSHWLLKMLGDRVDSWSYHTRRALPVLIPAVVIGYLGARGRH
;
A
#
# COMPACT_ATOMS: atom_id res chain seq x y z
N MET A 1 -18.69 23.68 -11.73
CA MET A 1 -19.65 22.63 -12.14
C MET A 1 -18.80 21.47 -12.60
N ASP A 2 -18.56 20.50 -11.72
CA ASP A 2 -17.86 19.28 -12.13
C ASP A 2 -18.75 18.54 -13.12
N PRO A 3 -18.21 18.05 -14.25
CA PRO A 3 -19.01 17.32 -15.22
C PRO A 3 -19.59 16.07 -14.55
N THR A 4 -20.89 15.85 -14.72
CA THR A 4 -21.57 14.62 -14.31
C THR A 4 -20.76 13.43 -14.83
N PRO A 5 -20.34 12.48 -13.98
CA PRO A 5 -19.56 11.35 -14.43
C PRO A 5 -20.40 10.54 -15.43
N GLU A 6 -19.89 10.37 -16.65
CA GLU A 6 -20.51 9.50 -17.64
C GLU A 6 -20.53 8.08 -17.09
N LEU A 7 -21.73 7.51 -16.97
CA LEU A 7 -21.91 6.11 -16.60
C LEU A 7 -21.33 5.25 -17.74
N SER A 8 -20.33 4.43 -17.42
CA SER A 8 -19.71 3.53 -18.39
C SER A 8 -20.67 2.46 -18.85
N THR A 9 -20.73 2.22 -20.16
CA THR A 9 -21.51 1.12 -20.75
C THR A 9 -20.91 -0.24 -20.36
N PRO A 10 -21.71 -1.32 -20.33
CA PRO A 10 -21.21 -2.67 -20.04
C PRO A 10 -20.02 -3.08 -20.92
N GLU A 11 -19.98 -2.68 -22.20
CA GLU A 11 -18.83 -2.97 -23.08
C GLU A 11 -17.56 -2.23 -22.63
N THR A 12 -17.71 -1.01 -22.11
CA THR A 12 -16.60 -0.18 -21.59
C THR A 12 -16.01 -0.75 -20.30
N ILE A 13 -16.84 -1.41 -19.48
CA ILE A 13 -16.41 -2.09 -18.25
C ILE A 13 -15.57 -3.33 -18.58
N GLN A 14 -15.92 -4.08 -19.63
CA GLN A 14 -15.18 -5.29 -20.04
C GLN A 14 -13.77 -4.98 -20.58
N GLN A 15 -13.57 -3.82 -21.19
CA GLN A 15 -12.26 -3.40 -21.70
C GLN A 15 -11.35 -2.78 -20.64
N ARG A 16 -11.84 -2.56 -19.40
CA ARG A 16 -11.11 -1.85 -18.34
C ARG A 16 -11.02 -2.72 -17.08
N SER A 17 -9.91 -2.60 -16.35
CA SER A 17 -9.81 -3.14 -14.99
C SER A 17 -11.02 -2.66 -14.18
N GLY A 18 -11.75 -3.56 -13.51
CA GLY A 18 -13.03 -3.28 -12.82
C GLY A 18 -12.99 -2.19 -11.75
N TYR A 19 -11.82 -1.60 -11.47
CA TYR A 19 -11.62 -0.43 -10.62
C TYR A 19 -11.61 0.92 -11.38
N GLN A 20 -11.63 0.92 -12.72
CA GLN A 20 -11.43 2.10 -13.59
C GLN A 20 -12.63 2.44 -14.48
N SER A 21 -13.83 2.01 -14.11
CA SER A 21 -15.06 2.25 -14.89
C SER A 21 -15.60 3.69 -14.80
N LEU A 22 -15.02 4.56 -13.98
CA LEU A 22 -15.61 5.89 -13.71
C LEU A 22 -15.00 7.03 -14.54
N GLN A 23 -13.78 6.88 -15.08
CA GLN A 23 -13.15 7.86 -15.97
C GLN A 23 -12.17 7.20 -16.96
N PRO A 24 -12.03 7.70 -18.21
CA PRO A 24 -10.97 7.24 -19.09
C PRO A 24 -9.61 7.48 -18.44
N VAL A 25 -8.76 6.45 -18.42
CA VAL A 25 -7.38 6.59 -17.93
C VAL A 25 -6.68 7.63 -18.80
N LYS A 26 -6.44 8.82 -18.25
CA LYS A 26 -5.61 9.83 -18.92
C LYS A 26 -4.19 9.29 -18.96
N ARG A 27 -3.76 8.77 -20.10
CA ARG A 27 -2.40 8.25 -20.27
C ARG A 27 -1.54 9.36 -20.88
N PRO A 28 -0.36 9.67 -20.33
CA PRO A 28 0.64 10.43 -21.06
C PRO A 28 1.01 9.69 -22.36
N GLU A 29 1.38 10.42 -23.40
CA GLU A 29 1.68 9.89 -24.74
C GLU A 29 2.78 8.81 -24.73
N TYR A 30 3.67 8.84 -23.74
CA TYR A 30 4.77 7.89 -23.53
C TYR A 30 4.39 6.66 -22.68
N TRP A 31 3.15 6.54 -22.20
CA TRP A 31 2.71 5.33 -21.50
C TRP A 31 2.56 4.21 -22.53
N GLY A 32 3.25 3.09 -22.31
CA GLY A 32 3.22 1.93 -23.21
C GLY A 32 1.80 1.64 -23.70
N VAL A 33 1.64 1.63 -25.02
CA VAL A 33 0.38 1.29 -25.68
C VAL A 33 0.15 -0.18 -25.39
N ASP A 34 -0.59 -0.47 -24.32
CA ASP A 34 -1.16 -1.80 -24.11
C ASP A 34 -1.82 -2.22 -25.43
N LEU A 35 -1.54 -3.45 -25.87
CA LEU A 35 -2.25 -4.03 -27.00
C LEU A 35 -3.75 -3.93 -26.74
N ASP A 36 -4.51 -3.72 -27.83
CA ASP A 36 -5.97 -3.71 -27.80
C ASP A 36 -6.49 -4.85 -26.90
N PRO A 37 -7.31 -4.56 -25.88
CA PRO A 37 -7.88 -5.57 -24.99
C PRO A 37 -8.49 -6.77 -25.71
N SER A 38 -9.02 -6.57 -26.92
CA SER A 38 -9.55 -7.64 -27.78
C SER A 38 -8.53 -8.72 -28.15
N ARG A 39 -7.23 -8.40 -28.08
CA ARG A 39 -6.11 -9.31 -28.40
C ARG A 39 -5.64 -10.12 -27.19
N ARG A 40 -6.23 -9.94 -26.01
CA ARG A 40 -5.82 -10.67 -24.80
C ARG A 40 -6.37 -12.10 -24.85
N PRO A 41 -5.58 -13.11 -24.41
CA PRO A 41 -6.10 -14.45 -24.19
C PRO A 41 -7.26 -14.36 -23.18
N GLY A 42 -8.47 -14.77 -23.59
CA GLY A 42 -9.68 -14.70 -22.77
C GLY A 42 -10.72 -13.65 -23.19
N VAL A 43 -10.55 -13.00 -24.34
CA VAL A 43 -11.57 -12.15 -24.97
C VAL A 43 -11.96 -12.75 -26.34
N PRO A 44 -13.26 -12.93 -26.65
CA PRO A 44 -14.42 -12.66 -25.78
C PRO A 44 -14.51 -13.65 -24.62
N MET A 45 -14.99 -13.18 -23.48
CA MET A 45 -15.21 -14.03 -22.31
C MET A 45 -16.38 -14.99 -22.59
N GLU A 46 -16.25 -16.26 -22.22
CA GLU A 46 -17.34 -17.25 -22.37
C GLU A 46 -18.59 -16.88 -21.55
N ARG A 47 -18.40 -16.15 -20.44
CA ARG A 47 -19.47 -15.70 -19.57
C ARG A 47 -19.23 -14.27 -19.13
N GLU A 48 -20.29 -13.46 -19.20
CA GLU A 48 -20.27 -12.11 -18.64
C GLU A 48 -20.15 -12.17 -17.11
N PRO A 49 -19.24 -11.39 -16.49
CA PRO A 49 -19.11 -11.32 -15.06
C PRO A 49 -20.37 -10.67 -14.48
N GLN A 50 -21.24 -11.48 -13.86
CA GLN A 50 -22.41 -10.98 -13.16
C GLN A 50 -22.03 -10.65 -11.72
N PRO A 51 -22.30 -9.42 -11.24
CA PRO A 51 -22.09 -9.09 -9.84
C PRO A 51 -22.99 -9.98 -8.96
N PHE A 52 -22.52 -10.32 -7.76
CA PHE A 52 -23.35 -11.04 -6.79
C PHE A 52 -24.64 -10.24 -6.48
N PRO A 53 -25.77 -10.92 -6.23
CA PRO A 53 -27.00 -10.25 -5.81
C PRO A 53 -26.72 -9.31 -4.63
N ASN A 54 -27.24 -8.06 -4.70
CA ASN A 54 -27.02 -6.98 -3.72
C ASN A 54 -25.63 -6.33 -3.69
N THR A 55 -24.76 -6.58 -4.68
CA THR A 55 -23.49 -5.85 -4.79
C THR A 55 -23.75 -4.38 -5.12
N ARG A 56 -23.27 -3.46 -4.28
CA ARG A 56 -23.26 -2.03 -4.59
C ARG A 56 -22.04 -1.71 -5.44
N TYR A 57 -22.25 -1.12 -6.62
CA TYR A 57 -21.18 -0.70 -7.52
C TYR A 57 -21.41 0.75 -7.98
N PRO A 58 -20.39 1.63 -7.89
CA PRO A 58 -19.07 1.40 -7.29
C PRO A 58 -19.17 1.19 -5.77
N PRO A 59 -18.22 0.46 -5.15
CA PRO A 59 -18.23 0.29 -3.71
C PRO A 59 -18.05 1.63 -3.00
N GLU A 60 -18.77 1.80 -1.89
CA GLU A 60 -18.65 2.98 -1.04
C GLU A 60 -17.21 3.09 -0.51
N ARG A 61 -16.66 4.31 -0.52
CA ARG A 61 -15.31 4.54 0.01
C ARG A 61 -15.32 4.32 1.50
N GLN A 62 -14.47 3.43 1.99
CA GLN A 62 -14.31 3.27 3.43
C GLN A 62 -13.74 4.56 4.06
N PRO A 63 -14.19 4.93 5.26
CA PRO A 63 -13.67 6.10 5.96
C PRO A 63 -12.22 5.88 6.40
N GLY A 64 -11.43 6.95 6.42
CA GLY A 64 -10.09 6.98 7.00
C GLY A 64 -8.95 7.19 6.00
N LYS A 65 -7.73 6.90 6.45
CA LYS A 65 -6.50 7.04 5.67
C LYS A 65 -5.81 5.68 5.54
N PRO A 66 -5.21 5.36 4.39
CA PRO A 66 -4.48 4.11 4.22
C PRO A 66 -3.30 4.04 5.19
N ALA A 67 -3.04 2.84 5.72
CA ALA A 67 -1.92 2.60 6.64
C ALA A 67 -0.56 2.88 5.99
N VAL A 68 -0.50 2.74 4.67
CA VAL A 68 0.69 2.84 3.85
C VAL A 68 0.42 3.80 2.68
N PRO A 69 1.24 4.84 2.47
CA PRO A 69 1.11 5.69 1.30
C PRO A 69 1.46 4.88 0.05
N MET A 70 0.60 4.89 -0.96
CA MET A 70 0.98 4.40 -2.29
C MET A 70 1.90 5.40 -2.97
N HIS A 71 2.87 4.91 -3.74
CA HIS A 71 3.55 5.77 -4.70
C HIS A 71 2.49 6.34 -5.65
N GLY A 72 2.28 7.65 -5.58
CA GLY A 72 1.25 8.33 -6.34
C GLY A 72 1.57 8.24 -7.82
N ARG A 73 0.86 7.39 -8.56
CA ARG A 73 0.69 7.65 -9.99
C ARG A 73 -0.31 8.80 -10.08
N SER A 74 0.04 9.86 -10.79
CA SER A 74 -0.80 11.07 -10.93
C SER A 74 -2.25 10.76 -11.35
N ASN A 75 -2.47 9.61 -12.00
CA ASN A 75 -3.77 9.20 -12.54
C ASN A 75 -4.35 7.94 -11.86
N LYS A 76 -3.90 7.59 -10.65
CA LYS A 76 -4.45 6.46 -9.90
C LYS A 76 -4.92 6.90 -8.52
N GLU A 77 -6.23 7.07 -8.40
CA GLU A 77 -6.86 7.28 -7.10
C GLU A 77 -6.69 6.06 -6.19
N MET A 78 -6.73 6.30 -4.87
CA MET A 78 -6.76 5.21 -3.89
C MET A 78 -8.03 4.38 -4.09
N PRO A 79 -7.94 3.04 -4.11
CA PRO A 79 -9.11 2.19 -4.17
C PRO A 79 -10.07 2.49 -3.00
N PRO A 80 -11.38 2.28 -3.18
CA PRO A 80 -12.39 2.55 -2.16
C PRO A 80 -12.20 1.71 -0.89
N VAL A 81 -11.58 0.54 -1.00
CA VAL A 81 -11.18 -0.31 0.13
C VAL A 81 -9.66 -0.45 0.12
N PHE A 82 -9.02 -0.19 1.26
CA PHE A 82 -7.58 -0.17 1.47
C PHE A 82 -7.19 -0.77 2.84
N GLY A 83 -5.97 -1.29 2.96
CA GLY A 83 -5.49 -1.85 4.21
C GLY A 83 -5.22 -0.79 5.30
N THR A 84 -5.68 -1.06 6.52
CA THR A 84 -5.46 -0.21 7.71
C THR A 84 -4.72 -0.93 8.85
N ALA A 85 -4.51 -2.25 8.74
CA ALA A 85 -4.04 -3.10 9.84
C ALA A 85 -2.60 -2.83 10.32
N THR A 86 -1.73 -2.31 9.45
CA THR A 86 -0.29 -2.14 9.73
C THR A 86 0.17 -0.70 9.52
N PRO A 87 -0.17 0.23 10.43
CA PRO A 87 0.26 1.62 10.31
C PRO A 87 1.78 1.72 10.40
N LEU A 88 2.39 2.58 9.58
CA LEU A 88 3.81 2.91 9.66
C LEU A 88 4.12 3.65 10.98
N LYS A 89 4.78 2.97 11.92
CA LYS A 89 5.13 3.49 13.25
C LYS A 89 6.64 3.49 13.50
N GLY A 90 7.10 4.42 14.34
CA GLY A 90 8.49 4.50 14.79
C GLY A 90 9.51 4.75 13.66
N LEU A 91 10.78 4.45 13.93
CA LEU A 91 11.89 4.65 13.00
C LEU A 91 11.73 3.82 11.73
N SER A 92 11.30 2.56 11.86
CA SER A 92 11.00 1.69 10.73
C SER A 92 9.91 2.29 9.84
N GLY A 93 8.88 2.90 10.42
CA GLY A 93 7.85 3.64 9.69
C GLY A 93 8.39 4.85 8.92
N MET A 94 9.33 5.62 9.50
CA MET A 94 9.97 6.75 8.82
C MET A 94 10.78 6.30 7.60
N ILE A 95 11.55 5.23 7.74
CA ILE A 95 12.32 4.62 6.64
C ILE A 95 11.39 4.23 5.49
N ARG A 96 10.27 3.55 5.81
CA ARG A 96 9.28 3.17 4.79
C ARG A 96 8.61 4.38 4.14
N ARG A 97 8.33 5.46 4.87
CA ARG A 97 7.79 6.72 4.28
C ARG A 97 8.73 7.30 3.24
N TYR A 98 10.04 7.28 3.49
CA TYR A 98 11.03 7.73 2.52
C TYR A 98 11.11 6.78 1.32
N ALA A 99 11.00 5.46 1.53
CA ALA A 99 10.95 4.48 0.43
C ALA A 99 9.80 4.74 -0.54
N TYR A 100 8.61 5.08 -0.03
CA TYR A 100 7.45 5.37 -0.89
C TYR A 100 7.58 6.66 -1.73
N GLN A 101 8.53 7.53 -1.43
CA GLN A 101 8.83 8.70 -2.28
C GLN A 101 9.66 8.30 -3.51
N LEU A 102 10.36 7.18 -3.46
CA LEU A 102 11.18 6.68 -4.56
C LEU A 102 10.32 5.83 -5.51
N PRO A 103 10.48 5.95 -6.84
CA PRO A 103 9.79 5.09 -7.79
C PRO A 103 10.17 3.61 -7.63
N ASP A 104 9.17 2.73 -7.78
CA ASP A 104 9.31 1.28 -7.57
C ASP A 104 10.34 0.60 -8.51
N HIS A 105 10.72 1.24 -9.62
CA HIS A 105 11.72 0.70 -10.55
C HIS A 105 13.17 0.92 -10.07
N TYR A 106 13.39 1.81 -9.09
CA TYR A 106 14.72 2.00 -8.51
C TYR A 106 14.99 0.96 -7.42
N PRO A 107 16.20 0.36 -7.39
CA PRO A 107 16.56 -0.60 -6.35
C PRO A 107 16.54 0.01 -4.94
N SER A 108 16.82 1.31 -4.81
CA SER A 108 16.79 2.05 -3.55
C SER A 108 15.42 1.98 -2.86
N HIS A 109 14.32 1.96 -3.60
CA HIS A 109 12.97 1.78 -3.07
C HIS A 109 12.86 0.47 -2.25
N TRP A 110 13.38 -0.62 -2.80
CA TRP A 110 13.30 -1.95 -2.21
C TRP A 110 14.32 -2.13 -1.07
N LEU A 111 15.56 -1.68 -1.27
CA LEU A 111 16.60 -1.76 -0.25
C LEU A 111 16.20 -1.03 1.03
N LEU A 112 15.54 0.12 0.89
CA LEU A 112 15.08 0.91 2.02
C LEU A 112 13.92 0.23 2.76
N LYS A 113 13.02 -0.47 2.06
CA LYS A 113 11.99 -1.30 2.71
C LYS A 113 12.62 -2.42 3.55
N MET A 114 13.60 -3.13 2.99
CA MET A 114 14.35 -4.16 3.71
C MET A 114 15.09 -3.60 4.94
N LEU A 115 15.67 -2.40 4.83
CA LEU A 115 16.26 -1.70 5.97
C LEU A 115 15.22 -1.42 7.06
N GLY A 116 14.02 -0.99 6.66
CA GLY A 116 12.89 -0.83 7.57
C GLY A 116 12.56 -2.11 8.33
N ASP A 117 12.53 -3.26 7.65
CA ASP A 117 12.26 -4.57 8.28
C ASP A 117 13.33 -4.96 9.30
N ARG A 118 14.61 -4.65 9.02
CA ARG A 118 15.73 -4.87 9.96
C ARG A 118 15.61 -3.99 11.20
N VAL A 119 15.27 -2.72 11.03
CA VAL A 119 15.08 -1.77 12.14
C VAL A 119 13.91 -2.17 13.03
N ASP A 120 12.81 -2.66 12.43
CA ASP A 120 11.64 -3.12 13.18
C ASP A 120 11.97 -4.35 14.02
N SER A 121 12.64 -5.33 13.41
CA SER A 121 13.12 -6.54 14.10
C SER A 121 14.04 -6.19 15.26
N TRP A 122 15.01 -5.29 15.06
CA TRP A 122 15.91 -4.90 16.14
C TRP A 122 15.18 -4.16 17.27
N SER A 123 14.23 -3.28 16.93
CA SER A 123 13.41 -2.58 17.92
C SER A 123 12.63 -3.57 18.80
N TYR A 124 12.11 -4.65 18.22
CA TYR A 124 11.43 -5.71 18.96
C TYR A 124 12.37 -6.45 19.92
N HIS A 125 13.56 -6.86 19.46
CA HIS A 125 14.55 -7.53 20.31
C HIS A 125 15.02 -6.64 21.47
N THR A 126 15.30 -5.36 21.19
CA THR A 126 15.76 -4.40 22.19
C THR A 126 14.67 -4.09 23.21
N ARG A 127 13.41 -3.88 22.79
CA ARG A 127 12.27 -3.68 23.72
C ARG A 127 12.04 -4.89 24.63
N ARG A 128 12.26 -6.11 24.13
CA ARG A 128 12.13 -7.34 24.92
C ARG A 128 13.27 -7.50 25.95
N ALA A 129 14.49 -7.09 25.62
CA ALA A 129 15.65 -7.25 26.48
C ALA A 129 15.80 -6.13 27.53
N LEU A 130 15.36 -4.91 27.21
CA LEU A 130 15.47 -3.72 28.07
C LEU A 130 14.95 -3.92 29.52
N PRO A 131 13.76 -4.49 29.77
CA PRO A 131 13.23 -4.63 31.12
C PRO A 131 14.00 -5.64 31.99
N VAL A 132 14.86 -6.47 31.38
CA VAL A 132 15.73 -7.42 32.11
C VAL A 132 17.12 -6.82 32.31
N LEU A 133 17.67 -6.18 31.28
CA LEU A 133 19.02 -5.60 31.31
C LEU A 133 19.15 -4.41 32.26
N ILE A 134 18.14 -3.52 32.32
CA ILE A 134 18.17 -2.36 33.21
C ILE A 134 18.26 -2.76 34.69
N PRO A 135 17.36 -3.60 35.25
CA PRO A 135 17.48 -4.03 36.64
C PRO A 135 18.74 -4.85 36.91
N ALA A 136 19.19 -5.69 35.98
CA ALA A 136 20.44 -6.44 36.14
C ALA A 136 21.67 -5.52 36.27
N VAL A 137 21.74 -4.46 35.45
CA VAL A 137 22.82 -3.45 35.53
C VAL A 137 22.72 -2.64 36.84
N VAL A 138 21.52 -2.25 37.27
CA VAL A 138 21.32 -1.51 38.53
C VAL A 138 21.71 -2.37 39.73
N ILE A 139 21.31 -3.65 39.78
CA ILE A 139 21.69 -4.59 40.83
C ILE A 139 23.20 -4.81 40.84
N GLY A 140 23.82 -5.00 39.67
CA GLY A 140 25.27 -5.14 39.55
C GLY A 140 26.03 -3.91 40.03
N TYR A 141 25.56 -2.71 39.67
CA TYR A 141 26.15 -1.44 40.11
C TYR A 141 26.02 -1.22 41.63
N LEU A 142 24.85 -1.50 42.21
CA LEU A 142 24.62 -1.40 43.66
C LEU A 142 25.44 -2.45 44.43
N GLY A 143 25.53 -3.68 43.93
CA GLY A 143 26.35 -4.74 44.53
C GLY A 143 27.85 -4.48 44.45
N ALA A 144 28.34 -3.81 43.41
CA ALA A 144 29.73 -3.38 43.30
C ALA A 144 30.07 -2.23 44.28
N ARG A 145 29.09 -1.35 44.56
CA ARG A 145 29.29 -0.19 45.45
C ARG A 145 29.23 -0.54 46.93
N GLY A 146 28.50 -1.59 47.33
CA GLY A 146 28.40 -2.05 48.72
C GLY A 146 29.55 -2.93 49.22
N ARG A 147 30.59 -3.15 48.40
CA ARG A 147 31.77 -3.99 48.74
C ARG A 147 33.03 -3.18 49.08
N HIS A 148 32.93 -1.86 49.14
CA HIS A 148 33.95 -0.93 49.65
C HIS A 148 33.48 -0.35 50.98
#